data_AF-A0A2G9UQI3-F1
#
_entry.id   AF-A0A2G9UQI3-F1
#
_cell.length_a   1.000
_cell.length_b   1.000
_cell.length_c   1.000
_cell.angle_alpha   90.00
_cell.angle_beta   90.00
_cell.angle_gamma   90.00
#
_symmetry.space_group_name_H-M   'P 1'
#
loop_
_entity.id
_entity.type
_entity.pdbx_description
1 polymer ?
#
loop_
_entity_poly.entity_id
_entity_poly.type
_entity_poly.pdbx_seq_one_letter_code
_entity_poly.pdbx_strand_id
1 'polypeptide(L)'
;MPASIYSPLYQKREDEKNADPCVDFFEFSCGNWIAEHPIPDHKTSYSQFEVLTDKAQEQMRDAFESPEVFPSKSMNALKSMYRRCMDKKELNRIGSTQLLKTIRFDQADLGLGANTRDYYLNRANHGKKIEAYRQLLISRVKLIYEYASIPKNDEKIIRDVNEIIELEVKIAEIMVAEEDRRDYFKRYNLWRLSDMQKLMPMVIWKSMKNSTTDMD
;
A
#
# COMPACT_ATOMS: atom_id res chain seq x y z
N MET A 1 47.20 11.15 4.55
CA MET A 1 46.13 10.19 4.23
C MET A 1 45.51 10.64 2.92
N PRO A 2 45.84 10.03 1.78
CA PRO A 2 45.30 10.51 0.52
C PRO A 2 43.89 9.98 0.31
N ALA A 3 43.04 10.87 -0.18
CA ALA A 3 41.66 10.62 -0.57
C ALA A 3 41.60 9.69 -1.79
N SER A 4 40.99 8.52 -1.64
CA SER A 4 40.41 7.78 -2.77
C SER A 4 39.30 6.85 -2.27
N ILE A 5 38.13 7.42 -2.01
CA ILE A 5 36.87 6.67 -2.07
C ILE A 5 36.03 7.31 -3.17
N TYR A 6 36.56 7.27 -4.40
CA TYR A 6 35.71 7.35 -5.57
C TYR A 6 35.37 5.91 -5.95
N SER A 7 34.16 5.49 -5.59
CA SER A 7 33.59 4.25 -6.11
C SER A 7 33.42 4.40 -7.63
N PRO A 8 33.79 3.39 -8.44
CA PRO A 8 33.70 3.46 -9.88
C PRO A 8 32.26 3.20 -10.33
N LEU A 9 31.37 4.17 -10.08
CA LEU A 9 29.99 4.13 -10.63
C LEU A 9 29.95 4.58 -12.11
N TYR A 10 31.09 4.97 -12.68
CA TYR A 10 31.28 5.30 -14.10
C TYR A 10 32.59 4.66 -14.63
N GLN A 11 32.76 3.34 -14.45
CA GLN A 11 33.79 2.63 -15.21
C GLN A 11 33.20 2.29 -16.59
N LYS A 12 33.56 3.05 -17.63
CA LYS A 12 33.31 2.62 -19.00
C LYS A 12 33.90 1.21 -19.19
N ARG A 13 33.07 0.23 -19.56
CA ARG A 13 33.56 -1.07 -20.02
C ARG A 13 33.64 -1.04 -21.54
N GLU A 14 34.64 -1.72 -22.11
CA GLU A 14 35.01 -1.65 -23.54
C GLU A 14 33.94 -2.18 -24.51
N ASP A 15 32.90 -2.82 -24.00
CA ASP A 15 31.76 -3.42 -24.69
C ASP A 15 30.49 -2.53 -24.70
N GLU A 16 30.65 -1.23 -24.47
CA GLU A 16 29.57 -0.23 -24.43
C GLU A 16 28.72 -0.16 -25.70
N LYS A 17 27.40 -0.36 -25.55
CA LYS A 17 26.43 0.23 -26.49
C LYS A 17 26.55 1.75 -26.37
N ASN A 18 27.21 2.34 -27.37
CA ASN A 18 27.49 3.76 -27.45
C ASN A 18 26.21 4.55 -27.81
N ALA A 19 25.28 4.67 -26.86
CA ALA A 19 24.13 5.56 -27.00
C ALA A 19 24.64 7.01 -26.98
N ASP A 20 24.16 7.84 -27.91
CA ASP A 20 24.56 9.24 -27.96
C ASP A 20 23.89 10.02 -26.82
N PRO A 21 24.65 10.62 -25.87
CA PRO A 21 24.08 11.38 -24.76
C PRO A 21 23.29 12.61 -25.21
N CYS A 22 23.53 13.14 -26.42
CA CYS A 22 22.77 14.26 -26.97
C CYS A 22 21.41 13.84 -27.54
N VAL A 23 21.19 12.54 -27.77
CA VAL A 23 19.92 11.97 -28.27
C VAL A 23 19.12 11.34 -27.13
N ASP A 24 19.77 10.48 -26.33
CA ASP A 24 19.14 9.81 -25.19
C ASP A 24 20.12 9.69 -24.03
N PHE A 25 20.12 10.72 -23.19
CA PHE A 25 20.96 10.75 -21.99
C PHE A 25 20.59 9.67 -20.97
N PHE A 26 19.34 9.18 -20.98
CA PHE A 26 18.90 8.14 -20.06
C PHE A 26 19.48 6.79 -20.46
N GLU A 27 19.38 6.40 -21.74
CA GLU A 27 20.01 5.16 -22.22
C GLU A 27 21.53 5.21 -22.08
N PHE A 28 22.16 6.36 -22.37
CA PHE A 28 23.60 6.56 -22.15
C PHE A 28 24.01 6.35 -20.68
N SER A 29 23.24 6.88 -19.74
CA SER A 29 23.60 6.84 -18.31
C SER A 29 23.14 5.55 -17.60
N CYS A 30 22.01 4.98 -18.00
CA CYS A 30 21.30 3.93 -17.25
C CYS A 30 21.10 2.63 -18.05
N GLY A 31 21.27 2.63 -19.37
CA GLY A 31 20.92 1.49 -20.24
C GLY A 31 21.61 0.18 -19.84
N ASN A 32 22.91 0.26 -19.52
CA ASN A 32 23.67 -0.88 -19.01
C ASN A 32 23.13 -1.43 -17.68
N TRP A 33 22.71 -0.53 -16.78
CA TRP A 33 22.18 -0.95 -15.49
C TRP A 33 20.88 -1.76 -15.67
N ILE A 34 19.97 -1.29 -16.54
CA ILE A 34 18.71 -1.97 -16.85
C ILE A 34 18.97 -3.36 -17.46
N ALA A 35 19.95 -3.47 -18.35
CA ALA A 35 20.30 -4.75 -18.97
C ALA A 35 20.83 -5.79 -17.96
N GLU A 36 21.58 -5.36 -16.96
CA GLU A 36 22.16 -6.24 -15.94
C GLU A 36 21.24 -6.51 -14.74
N HIS A 37 20.21 -5.68 -14.53
CA HIS A 37 19.36 -5.73 -13.35
C HIS A 37 17.88 -5.89 -13.74
N PRO A 38 17.48 -7.06 -14.29
CA PRO A 38 16.08 -7.34 -14.56
C PRO A 38 15.27 -7.29 -13.25
N ILE A 39 14.02 -6.83 -13.36
CA ILE A 39 13.13 -6.71 -12.20
C ILE A 39 12.85 -8.12 -11.64
N PRO A 40 13.21 -8.40 -10.37
CA PRO A 40 12.94 -9.70 -9.76
C PRO A 40 11.43 -9.97 -9.61
N ASP A 41 11.02 -11.25 -9.66
CA ASP A 41 9.60 -11.66 -9.60
C ASP A 41 8.82 -11.14 -8.39
N HIS A 42 9.50 -10.88 -7.28
CA HIS A 42 8.89 -10.38 -6.04
C HIS A 42 8.81 -8.85 -5.96
N LYS A 43 9.20 -8.13 -7.02
CA LYS A 43 9.22 -6.67 -7.10
C LYS A 43 8.40 -6.18 -8.29
N THR A 44 7.80 -5.00 -8.14
CA THR A 44 7.08 -4.31 -9.22
C THR A 44 7.95 -3.28 -9.94
N SER A 45 9.04 -2.85 -9.31
CA SER A 45 10.03 -1.92 -9.83
C SER A 45 11.42 -2.31 -9.30
N TYR A 46 12.46 -1.98 -10.05
CA TYR A 46 13.83 -2.13 -9.57
C TYR A 46 14.68 -0.96 -10.06
N SER A 47 15.30 -0.26 -9.12
CA SER A 47 16.20 0.85 -9.34
C SER A 47 17.29 0.87 -8.26
N GLN A 48 18.18 1.85 -8.33
CA GLN A 48 19.18 2.12 -7.30
C GLN A 48 18.55 2.36 -5.91
N PHE A 49 17.33 2.90 -5.84
CA PHE A 49 16.63 3.10 -4.57
C PHE A 49 16.23 1.77 -3.93
N GLU A 50 15.76 0.80 -4.70
CA GLU A 50 15.45 -0.54 -4.21
C GLU A 50 16.72 -1.26 -3.77
N VAL A 51 17.86 -1.10 -4.48
CA VAL A 51 19.15 -1.66 -4.06
C VAL A 51 19.57 -1.14 -2.68
N LEU A 52 19.43 0.18 -2.45
CA LEU A 52 19.73 0.78 -1.15
C LEU A 52 18.75 0.33 -0.07
N THR A 53 17.46 0.24 -0.42
CA THR A 53 16.42 -0.24 0.50
C THR A 53 16.68 -1.68 0.94
N ASP A 54 17.05 -2.56 0.01
CA ASP A 54 17.37 -3.96 0.31
C ASP A 54 18.56 -4.06 1.28
N LYS A 55 19.63 -3.29 1.02
CA LYS A 55 20.81 -3.25 1.90
C LYS A 55 20.46 -2.74 3.29
N ALA A 56 19.63 -1.71 3.40
CA ALA A 56 19.17 -1.20 4.69
C ALA A 56 18.31 -2.23 5.43
N GLN A 57 17.40 -2.90 4.73
CA GLN A 57 16.56 -3.96 5.31
C GLN A 57 17.37 -5.16 5.77
N GLU A 58 18.43 -5.53 5.05
CA GLU A 58 19.37 -6.58 5.45
C GLU A 58 20.09 -6.22 6.75
N GLN A 59 20.64 -5.00 6.87
CA GLN A 59 21.27 -4.54 8.11
C GLN A 59 20.28 -4.53 9.29
N MET A 60 19.03 -4.10 9.04
CA MET A 60 17.97 -4.15 10.05
C MET A 60 17.64 -5.58 10.48
N ARG A 61 17.53 -6.51 9.52
CA ARG A 61 17.28 -7.93 9.78
C ARG A 61 18.38 -8.50 10.67
N ASP A 62 19.65 -8.29 10.31
CA ASP A 62 20.80 -8.81 11.07
C ASP A 62 20.78 -8.28 12.51
N ALA A 63 20.45 -7.00 12.70
CA ALA A 63 20.34 -6.38 14.02
C ALA A 63 19.18 -6.97 14.87
N PHE A 64 18.03 -7.28 14.24
CA PHE A 64 16.88 -7.87 14.93
C PHE A 64 17.00 -9.39 15.16
N GLU A 65 17.77 -10.10 14.34
CA GLU A 65 18.03 -11.54 14.51
C GLU A 65 19.18 -11.83 15.46
N SER A 66 20.13 -10.89 15.61
CA SER A 66 21.24 -10.98 16.56
C SER A 66 20.80 -11.35 18.00
N PRO A 67 21.61 -12.09 18.78
CA PRO A 67 21.32 -12.34 20.19
C PRO A 67 21.48 -11.10 21.08
N GLU A 68 22.13 -10.04 20.59
CA GLU A 68 22.43 -8.84 21.38
C GLU A 68 21.17 -8.06 21.78
N VAL A 69 21.20 -7.51 22.99
CA VAL A 69 20.12 -6.69 23.54
C VAL A 69 20.47 -5.22 23.32
N PHE A 70 19.55 -4.48 22.70
CA PHE A 70 19.76 -3.05 22.52
C PHE A 70 19.65 -2.31 23.86
N PRO A 71 20.39 -1.20 24.06
CA PRO A 71 20.21 -0.35 25.25
C PRO A 71 18.80 0.25 25.35
N SER A 72 18.12 0.48 24.21
CA SER A 72 16.80 1.09 24.15
C SER A 72 15.67 0.07 24.34
N LYS A 73 14.77 0.34 25.29
CA LYS A 73 13.55 -0.45 25.51
C LYS A 73 12.67 -0.53 24.25
N SER A 74 12.51 0.57 23.53
CA SER A 74 11.71 0.62 22.30
C SER A 74 12.30 -0.26 21.20
N MET A 75 13.64 -0.31 21.09
CA MET A 75 14.31 -1.17 20.12
C MET A 75 14.15 -2.65 20.46
N ASN A 76 14.22 -3.03 21.74
CA ASN A 76 13.95 -4.40 22.17
C ASN A 76 12.47 -4.80 21.99
N ALA A 77 11.54 -3.84 22.16
CA ALA A 77 10.13 -4.06 21.84
C ALA A 77 9.93 -4.34 20.35
N LEU A 78 10.55 -3.54 19.47
CA LEU A 78 10.53 -3.75 18.02
C LEU A 78 11.17 -5.08 17.62
N LYS A 79 12.31 -5.45 18.21
CA LYS A 79 12.94 -6.76 18.03
C LYS A 79 12.00 -7.92 18.41
N SER A 80 11.25 -7.75 19.50
CA SER A 80 10.26 -8.74 19.94
C SER A 80 9.07 -8.83 18.97
N MET A 81 8.60 -7.69 18.44
CA MET A 81 7.56 -7.66 17.41
C MET A 81 8.04 -8.33 16.11
N TYR A 82 9.27 -8.06 15.69
CA TYR A 82 9.90 -8.68 14.53
C TYR A 82 9.89 -10.21 14.65
N ARG A 83 10.37 -10.76 15.77
CA ARG A 83 10.39 -12.21 16.01
C ARG A 83 8.99 -12.84 15.94
N ARG A 84 7.97 -12.16 16.48
CA ARG A 84 6.57 -12.63 16.38
C ARG A 84 6.02 -12.57 14.97
N CYS A 85 6.41 -11.58 14.18
CA CYS A 85 6.02 -11.46 12.77
C CYS A 85 6.67 -12.55 11.91
N MET A 86 7.91 -12.94 12.22
CA MET A 86 8.66 -13.94 11.46
C MET A 86 8.30 -15.39 11.80
N ASP A 87 7.66 -15.64 12.95
CA ASP A 87 7.21 -16.98 13.35
C ASP A 87 5.96 -17.42 12.58
N LYS A 88 6.18 -17.87 11.34
CA LYS A 88 5.12 -18.39 10.45
C LYS A 88 4.39 -19.59 11.06
N LYS A 89 5.04 -20.40 11.90
CA LYS A 89 4.43 -21.59 12.51
C LYS A 89 3.35 -21.17 13.50
N GLU A 90 3.67 -20.23 14.38
CA GLU A 90 2.71 -19.68 15.32
C GLU A 90 1.60 -18.90 14.61
N LEU A 91 1.93 -18.08 13.62
CA LEU A 91 0.93 -17.35 12.82
C LEU A 91 -0.06 -18.30 12.15
N ASN A 92 0.41 -19.38 11.52
CA ASN A 92 -0.45 -20.39 10.89
C ASN A 92 -1.28 -21.16 11.93
N ARG A 93 -0.76 -21.38 13.14
CA ARG A 93 -1.50 -22.03 14.24
C ARG A 93 -2.65 -21.17 14.76
N ILE A 94 -2.44 -19.86 14.92
CA ILE A 94 -3.48 -18.93 15.37
C ILE A 94 -4.56 -18.74 14.29
N GLY A 95 -4.13 -18.68 13.02
CA GLY A 95 -5.00 -18.41 11.88
C GLY A 95 -5.70 -17.06 11.99
N SER A 96 -6.87 -16.92 11.36
CA SER A 96 -7.63 -15.66 11.38
C SER A 96 -8.60 -15.54 12.57
N THR A 97 -8.59 -16.49 13.51
CA THR A 97 -9.51 -16.49 14.66
C THR A 97 -9.43 -15.21 15.48
N GLN A 98 -8.21 -14.70 15.71
CA GLN A 98 -8.02 -13.47 16.47
C GLN A 98 -8.48 -12.24 15.68
N LEU A 99 -8.29 -12.24 14.36
CA LEU A 99 -8.75 -11.16 13.48
C LEU A 99 -10.28 -11.03 13.51
N LEU A 100 -11.01 -12.15 13.48
CA LEU A 100 -12.47 -12.16 13.52
C LEU A 100 -13.03 -11.51 14.80
N LYS A 101 -12.36 -11.69 15.94
CA LYS A 101 -12.75 -11.08 17.23
C LYS A 101 -12.54 -9.58 17.27
N THR A 102 -11.73 -9.04 16.35
CA THR A 102 -11.32 -7.64 16.32
C THR A 102 -11.76 -6.91 15.07
N ILE A 103 -12.66 -7.49 14.26
CA ILE A 103 -13.22 -6.78 13.11
C ILE A 103 -13.88 -5.50 13.61
N ARG A 104 -13.34 -4.38 13.15
CA ARG A 104 -13.86 -3.04 13.41
C ARG A 104 -14.02 -2.36 12.05
N PHE A 105 -15.10 -1.61 11.91
CA PHE A 105 -15.26 -0.70 10.79
C PHE A 105 -14.54 0.60 11.16
N ASP A 106 -13.49 0.92 10.41
CA ASP A 106 -12.74 2.17 10.52
C ASP A 106 -12.91 2.98 9.22
N GLN A 107 -12.27 4.16 9.14
CA GLN A 107 -12.29 5.04 7.97
C GLN A 107 -11.96 4.25 6.69
N ALA A 108 -12.94 4.12 5.80
CA ALA A 108 -12.79 3.42 4.54
C ALA A 108 -12.29 4.39 3.45
N ASP A 109 -11.27 3.96 2.71
CA ASP A 109 -10.91 4.49 1.40
C ASP A 109 -11.25 3.42 0.35
N LEU A 110 -11.29 3.78 -0.94
CA LEU A 110 -11.47 2.79 -1.98
C LEU A 110 -10.27 1.82 -2.00
N GLY A 111 -10.56 0.52 -2.05
CA GLY A 111 -9.60 -0.55 -1.73
C GLY A 111 -8.43 -0.77 -2.71
N LEU A 112 -8.30 0.04 -3.75
CA LEU A 112 -7.27 -0.09 -4.80
C LEU A 112 -6.16 0.98 -4.74
N GLY A 113 -6.17 1.84 -3.71
CA GLY A 113 -5.09 2.79 -3.43
C GLY A 113 -5.04 4.00 -4.37
N ALA A 114 -3.84 4.49 -4.68
CA ALA A 114 -3.67 5.68 -5.53
C ALA A 114 -4.26 5.47 -6.93
N ASN A 115 -4.93 6.49 -7.47
CA ASN A 115 -5.66 6.45 -8.75
C ASN A 115 -6.82 5.45 -8.82
N THR A 116 -7.27 4.93 -7.67
CA THR A 116 -8.40 4.00 -7.56
C THR A 116 -9.63 4.43 -8.38
N ARG A 117 -9.95 5.73 -8.38
CA ARG A 117 -11.02 6.32 -9.20
C ARG A 117 -10.92 5.91 -10.67
N ASP A 118 -9.75 6.04 -11.28
CA ASP A 118 -9.56 5.74 -12.70
C ASP A 118 -9.68 4.23 -12.98
N TYR A 119 -9.26 3.37 -12.04
CA TYR A 119 -9.48 1.93 -12.17
C TYR A 119 -10.97 1.58 -12.23
N TYR A 120 -11.82 2.32 -11.51
CA TYR A 120 -13.26 2.11 -11.56
C TYR A 120 -13.89 2.65 -12.86
N LEU A 121 -13.51 3.86 -13.27
CA LEU A 121 -14.15 4.56 -14.39
C LEU A 121 -13.61 4.14 -15.76
N ASN A 122 -12.35 3.71 -15.86
CA ASN A 122 -11.73 3.27 -17.11
C ASN A 122 -11.62 1.74 -17.21
N ARG A 123 -12.78 1.10 -17.41
CA ARG A 123 -12.88 -0.37 -17.54
C ARG A 123 -12.13 -0.92 -18.76
N ALA A 124 -11.99 -0.14 -19.83
CA ALA A 124 -11.28 -0.58 -21.04
C ALA A 124 -9.80 -0.89 -20.74
N ASN A 125 -9.13 -0.03 -19.96
CA ASN A 125 -7.73 -0.20 -19.62
C ASN A 125 -7.50 -0.99 -18.32
N HIS A 126 -8.49 -1.02 -17.42
CA HIS A 126 -8.31 -1.56 -16.07
C HIS A 126 -9.27 -2.69 -15.68
N GLY A 127 -10.09 -3.19 -16.61
CA GLY A 127 -11.04 -4.28 -16.35
C GLY A 127 -10.41 -5.53 -15.73
N LYS A 128 -9.20 -5.91 -16.16
CA LYS A 128 -8.46 -7.04 -15.57
C LYS A 128 -8.10 -6.83 -14.10
N LYS A 129 -7.71 -5.62 -13.70
CA LYS A 129 -7.41 -5.28 -12.30
C LYS A 129 -8.66 -5.40 -11.42
N ILE A 130 -9.79 -4.95 -11.95
CA ILE A 130 -11.07 -4.96 -11.23
C ILE A 130 -11.59 -6.38 -11.08
N GLU A 131 -11.46 -7.21 -12.10
CA GLU A 131 -11.82 -8.62 -11.98
C GLU A 131 -10.92 -9.34 -10.96
N ALA A 132 -9.61 -9.07 -10.97
CA ALA A 132 -8.71 -9.61 -9.95
C ALA A 132 -9.09 -9.13 -8.53
N TYR A 133 -9.48 -7.88 -8.39
CA TYR A 133 -9.97 -7.33 -7.12
C TYR A 133 -11.27 -8.00 -6.65
N ARG A 134 -12.22 -8.22 -7.56
CA ARG A 134 -13.45 -8.98 -7.29
C ARG A 134 -13.16 -10.38 -6.80
N GLN A 135 -12.25 -11.09 -7.46
CA GLN A 135 -11.83 -12.43 -7.04
C GLN A 135 -11.14 -12.42 -5.67
N LEU A 136 -10.34 -11.40 -5.39
CA LEU A 136 -9.70 -11.20 -4.08
C LEU A 136 -10.75 -11.02 -2.97
N LEU A 137 -11.77 -10.18 -3.19
CA LEU A 137 -12.86 -9.97 -2.24
C LEU A 137 -13.62 -11.26 -1.96
N ILE A 138 -14.03 -11.99 -3.01
CA ILE A 138 -14.71 -13.29 -2.88
C ILE A 138 -13.86 -14.26 -2.07
N SER A 139 -12.57 -14.38 -2.40
CA SER A 139 -11.65 -15.29 -1.71
C SER A 139 -11.51 -14.94 -0.23
N ARG A 140 -11.38 -13.65 0.11
CA ARG A 140 -11.31 -13.18 1.50
C ARG A 140 -12.58 -13.46 2.28
N VAL A 141 -13.75 -13.19 1.70
CA VAL A 141 -15.04 -13.46 2.34
C VAL A 141 -15.21 -14.97 2.57
N LYS A 142 -14.85 -15.81 1.60
CA LYS A 142 -14.88 -17.26 1.75
C LYS A 142 -13.99 -17.75 2.90
N LEU A 143 -12.79 -17.19 3.05
CA LEU A 143 -11.90 -17.49 4.17
C LEU A 143 -12.52 -17.06 5.51
N ILE A 144 -13.13 -15.87 5.58
CA ILE A 144 -13.81 -15.40 6.81
C ILE A 144 -14.93 -16.36 7.23
N TYR A 145 -15.78 -16.79 6.29
CA TYR A 145 -16.85 -17.75 6.57
C TYR A 145 -16.29 -19.09 7.08
N GLU A 146 -15.20 -19.56 6.50
CA GLU A 146 -14.52 -20.78 6.93
C GLU A 146 -14.01 -20.68 8.37
N TYR A 147 -13.26 -19.62 8.69
CA TYR A 147 -12.74 -19.40 10.04
C TYR A 147 -13.84 -19.12 11.07
N ALA A 148 -14.98 -18.56 10.64
CA ALA A 148 -16.13 -18.33 11.49
C ALA A 148 -17.03 -19.56 11.66
N SER A 149 -16.74 -20.67 10.96
CA SER A 149 -17.59 -21.87 10.93
C SER A 149 -19.03 -21.59 10.47
N ILE A 150 -19.21 -20.62 9.57
CA ILE A 150 -20.51 -20.25 8.99
C ILE A 150 -20.68 -20.97 7.65
N PRO A 151 -21.84 -21.59 7.37
CA PRO A 151 -22.11 -22.20 6.07
C PRO A 151 -21.90 -21.22 4.92
N LYS A 152 -21.10 -21.61 3.94
CA LYS A 152 -20.81 -20.79 2.75
C LYS A 152 -21.99 -20.86 1.77
N ASN A 153 -22.44 -19.71 1.31
CA ASN A 153 -23.35 -19.60 0.17
C ASN A 153 -22.66 -18.77 -0.91
N ASP A 154 -22.13 -19.46 -1.92
CA ASP A 154 -21.33 -18.83 -2.97
C ASP A 154 -22.13 -17.83 -3.80
N GLU A 155 -23.40 -18.09 -4.07
CA GLU A 155 -24.27 -17.17 -4.81
C GLU A 155 -24.50 -15.86 -4.04
N LYS A 156 -24.74 -15.97 -2.73
CA LYS A 156 -24.89 -14.80 -1.86
C LYS A 156 -23.59 -14.00 -1.80
N ILE A 157 -22.45 -14.67 -1.62
CA ILE A 157 -21.14 -14.00 -1.53
C ILE A 157 -20.84 -13.26 -2.83
N ILE A 158 -21.06 -13.89 -3.98
CA ILE A 158 -20.84 -13.26 -5.29
C ILE A 158 -21.74 -12.04 -5.46
N ARG A 159 -23.03 -12.15 -5.10
CA ARG A 159 -23.98 -11.03 -5.17
C ARG A 159 -23.56 -9.87 -4.27
N ASP A 160 -23.29 -10.14 -2.99
CA ASP A 160 -22.89 -9.10 -2.03
C ASP A 160 -21.57 -8.42 -2.46
N VAL A 161 -20.60 -9.18 -3.01
CA VAL A 161 -19.34 -8.59 -3.52
C VAL A 161 -19.58 -7.73 -4.75
N ASN A 162 -20.49 -8.12 -5.65
CA ASN A 162 -20.84 -7.28 -6.78
C ASN A 162 -21.50 -5.96 -6.32
N GLU A 163 -22.39 -6.02 -5.33
CA GLU A 163 -22.98 -4.83 -4.72
C GLU A 163 -21.93 -3.90 -4.08
N ILE A 164 -20.90 -4.47 -3.44
CA ILE A 164 -19.76 -3.69 -2.92
C ILE A 164 -19.03 -2.96 -4.05
N ILE A 165 -18.72 -3.65 -5.15
CA ILE A 165 -18.03 -3.03 -6.30
C ILE A 165 -18.90 -1.95 -6.93
N GLU A 166 -20.21 -2.16 -7.04
CA GLU A 166 -21.13 -1.13 -7.54
C GLU A 166 -21.19 0.11 -6.65
N LEU A 167 -21.17 -0.08 -5.33
CA LEU A 167 -21.07 1.03 -4.38
C LEU A 167 -19.75 1.79 -4.56
N GLU A 168 -18.63 1.08 -4.70
CA GLU A 168 -17.31 1.68 -4.93
C GLU A 168 -17.24 2.46 -6.25
N VAL A 169 -17.91 1.99 -7.31
CA VAL A 169 -18.03 2.74 -8.57
C VAL A 169 -18.78 4.05 -8.36
N LYS A 170 -19.91 4.04 -7.66
CA LYS A 170 -20.68 5.26 -7.35
C LYS A 170 -19.86 6.24 -6.51
N ILE A 171 -19.06 5.74 -5.57
CA ILE A 171 -18.13 6.57 -4.82
C ILE A 171 -17.06 7.17 -5.76
N ALA A 172 -16.49 6.37 -6.66
CA ALA A 172 -15.50 6.85 -7.63
C ALA A 172 -16.05 7.95 -8.56
N GLU A 173 -17.33 7.87 -8.96
CA GLU A 173 -17.99 8.90 -9.79
C GLU A 173 -18.07 10.26 -9.09
N ILE A 174 -18.29 10.29 -7.78
CA ILE A 174 -18.37 11.54 -6.99
C ILE A 174 -17.03 12.01 -6.44
N MET A 175 -15.98 11.19 -6.51
CA MET A 175 -14.64 11.57 -6.08
C MET A 175 -14.02 12.59 -7.02
N VAL A 176 -13.40 13.63 -6.44
CA VAL A 176 -12.59 14.62 -7.14
C VAL A 176 -11.34 13.94 -7.71
N ALA A 177 -11.00 14.21 -8.97
CA ALA A 177 -9.83 13.66 -9.64
C ALA A 177 -8.52 14.10 -8.95
N GLU A 178 -7.46 13.28 -9.03
CA GLU A 178 -6.22 13.52 -8.27
C GLU A 178 -5.47 14.78 -8.72
N GLU A 179 -5.54 15.12 -10.00
CA GLU A 179 -5.00 16.34 -10.59
C GLU A 179 -5.66 17.59 -10.00
N ASP A 180 -6.98 17.57 -9.82
CA ASP A 180 -7.75 18.65 -9.21
C ASP A 180 -7.51 18.73 -7.70
N ARG A 181 -7.04 17.63 -7.09
CA ARG A 181 -6.72 17.59 -5.66
C ARG A 181 -5.42 18.31 -5.29
N ARG A 182 -4.61 18.73 -6.26
CA ARG A 182 -3.33 19.42 -6.04
C ARG A 182 -3.47 20.94 -5.85
N ASP A 183 -4.60 21.51 -6.27
CA ASP A 183 -4.88 22.93 -6.08
C ASP A 183 -5.34 23.19 -4.63
N TYR A 184 -4.39 23.59 -3.80
CA TYR A 184 -4.65 23.87 -2.39
C TYR A 184 -5.73 24.95 -2.20
N PHE A 185 -5.74 25.99 -3.04
CA PHE A 185 -6.69 27.11 -2.90
C PHE A 185 -8.12 26.69 -3.22
N LYS A 186 -8.33 25.85 -4.24
CA LYS A 186 -9.67 25.31 -4.56
C LYS A 186 -10.17 24.31 -3.52
N ARG A 187 -9.27 23.65 -2.79
CA ARG A 187 -9.64 22.65 -1.77
C ARG A 187 -9.91 23.24 -0.40
N TYR A 188 -9.30 24.37 -0.08
CA TYR A 188 -9.50 25.01 1.20
C TYR A 188 -10.87 25.68 1.26
N ASN A 189 -11.85 24.96 1.79
CA ASN A 189 -13.21 25.43 1.94
C ASN A 189 -13.52 25.58 3.44
N LEU A 190 -13.44 26.81 3.94
CA LEU A 190 -13.72 27.11 5.35
C LEU A 190 -15.23 27.11 5.60
N TRP A 191 -15.69 26.23 6.49
CA TRP A 191 -17.10 26.11 6.85
C TRP A 191 -17.29 26.25 8.37
N ARG A 192 -18.45 26.80 8.77
CA ARG A 192 -18.90 26.69 10.16
C ARG A 192 -19.55 25.33 10.37
N LEU A 193 -19.47 24.79 11.58
CA LEU A 193 -20.12 23.52 11.93
C LEU A 193 -21.64 23.56 11.69
N SER A 194 -22.26 24.73 11.85
CA SER A 194 -23.69 24.94 11.54
C SER A 194 -24.02 24.76 10.07
N ASP A 195 -23.08 25.09 9.17
CA ASP A 195 -23.29 25.02 7.73
C ASP A 195 -23.09 23.58 7.23
N MET A 196 -22.20 22.82 7.88
CA MET A 196 -22.02 21.38 7.61
C MET A 196 -23.27 20.56 7.90
N GLN A 197 -24.02 20.89 8.95
CA GLN A 197 -25.30 20.21 9.25
C GLN A 197 -26.35 20.46 8.17
N LYS A 198 -26.30 21.60 7.48
CA LYS A 198 -27.19 21.90 6.34
C LYS A 198 -26.73 21.19 5.07
N LEU A 199 -25.42 21.16 4.84
CA LEU A 199 -24.82 20.55 3.65
C LEU A 199 -24.96 19.01 3.66
N MET A 200 -24.72 18.38 4.81
CA MET A 200 -24.84 16.93 4.98
C MET A 200 -25.69 16.62 6.22
N PRO A 201 -27.03 16.67 6.10
CA PRO A 201 -27.94 16.51 7.23
C PRO A 201 -27.98 15.09 7.79
N MET A 202 -27.54 14.10 7.00
CA MET A 202 -27.49 12.70 7.42
C MET A 202 -26.42 12.44 8.49
N VAL A 203 -25.43 13.33 8.65
CA VAL A 203 -24.36 13.19 9.65
C VAL A 203 -24.67 14.06 10.87
N ILE A 204 -24.55 13.47 12.06
CA ILE A 204 -24.70 14.17 13.35
C ILE A 204 -23.34 14.77 13.74
N TRP A 205 -23.00 15.91 13.14
CA TRP A 205 -21.67 16.51 13.23
C TRP A 205 -21.24 16.87 14.67
N LYS A 206 -22.19 17.24 15.54
CA LYS A 206 -21.90 17.51 16.96
C LYS A 206 -21.42 16.27 17.71
N SER A 207 -22.06 15.12 17.45
CA SER A 207 -21.66 13.86 18.08
C SER A 207 -20.30 13.42 17.59
N MET A 208 -20.04 13.57 16.28
CA MET A 208 -18.75 13.24 15.68
C MET A 208 -17.62 14.07 16.30
N LYS A 209 -17.81 15.39 16.45
CA LYS A 209 -16.83 16.27 17.09
C LYS A 209 -16.49 15.80 18.51
N ASN A 210 -17.50 15.56 19.35
CA ASN A 210 -17.27 15.15 20.74
C ASN A 210 -16.52 13.82 20.82
N SER A 211 -16.93 12.83 20.01
CA SER A 211 -16.25 11.53 19.98
C SER A 211 -14.77 11.58 19.56
N THR A 212 -14.37 12.62 18.82
CA THR A 212 -12.98 12.81 18.39
C THR A 212 -12.16 13.68 19.35
N THR A 213 -12.80 14.53 20.15
CA THR A 213 -12.13 15.39 21.14
C THR A 213 -12.00 14.74 22.52
N ASP A 214 -12.76 13.69 22.79
CA ASP A 214 -12.73 12.93 24.05
C ASP A 214 -11.63 11.84 24.07
N MET A 215 -10.59 11.97 23.25
CA MET A 215 -9.40 11.09 23.23
C MET A 215 -8.18 11.69 23.96
N ASP A 216 -8.39 12.68 24.84
CA ASP A 216 -7.42 13.18 25.83
C ASP A 216 -7.94 12.90 27.25
#